data_AF-A0A6V7J478-F1
#
_entry.id   AF-A0A6V7J478-F1
#
_cell.length_a   1.000
_cell.length_b   1.000
_cell.length_c   1.000
_cell.angle_alpha   90.00
_cell.angle_beta   90.00
_cell.angle_gamma   90.00
#
_symmetry.space_group_name_H-M   'P 1'
#
loop_
_entity.id
_entity.type
_entity.pdbx_description
1 polymer ?
#
loop_
_entity_poly.entity_id
_entity_poly.type
_entity_poly.pdbx_seq_one_letter_code
_entity_poly.pdbx_strand_id
1 'polypeptide(L)'
;QKLTEEKQQKLMSLNNELATLESRQERAKAEALRWEGLVTKIKATSADKNLELIQIKSSCWNIYQQICKRKGAPIDVDKYDIENQLVHIKSTIIELKRIAKLAKKRAIKETKDRNQNKK
;
A
#
# COMPACT_ATOMS: atom_id res chain seq x y z
N GLN A 1 4.92 74.54 -0.74
CA GLN A 1 3.64 73.79 -0.81
C GLN A 1 3.67 72.71 -1.89
N LYS A 2 3.85 73.03 -3.18
CA LYS A 2 3.96 72.03 -4.28
C LYS A 2 4.93 70.85 -4.03
N LEU A 3 6.17 71.13 -3.59
CA LEU A 3 7.16 70.08 -3.34
C LEU A 3 6.73 69.10 -2.22
N THR A 4 5.96 69.57 -1.26
CA THR A 4 5.44 68.75 -0.16
C THR A 4 4.34 67.83 -0.66
N GLU A 5 3.43 68.35 -1.49
CA GLU A 5 2.35 67.58 -2.12
C GLU A 5 2.87 66.48 -3.05
N GLU A 6 3.87 66.77 -3.89
CA GLU A 6 4.51 65.79 -4.77
C GLU A 6 5.16 64.64 -3.99
N LYS A 7 5.87 64.96 -2.90
CA LYS A 7 6.47 63.95 -2.01
C LYS A 7 5.41 63.10 -1.32
N GLN A 8 4.30 63.71 -0.91
CA GLN A 8 3.20 63.02 -0.24
C GLN A 8 2.45 62.08 -1.20
N GLN A 9 2.25 62.51 -2.45
CA GLN A 9 1.70 61.66 -3.50
C GLN A 9 2.64 60.48 -3.83
N LYS A 10 3.96 60.72 -3.85
CA LYS A 10 4.94 59.65 -4.05
C LYS A 10 4.92 58.64 -2.91
N LEU A 11 4.84 59.09 -1.65
CA LEU A 11 4.71 58.21 -0.49
C LEU A 11 3.44 57.34 -0.56
N MET A 12 2.30 57.94 -0.95
CA MET A 12 1.07 57.19 -1.13
C MET A 12 1.19 56.12 -2.23
N SER A 13 1.84 56.45 -3.34
CA SER A 13 2.08 55.49 -4.43
C SER A 13 2.93 54.30 -3.99
N LEU A 14 3.99 54.55 -3.21
CA LEU A 14 4.88 53.51 -2.68
C LEU A 14 4.17 52.63 -1.65
N ASN A 15 3.32 53.21 -0.78
CA ASN A 15 2.53 52.43 0.17
C ASN A 15 1.54 51.50 -0.54
N ASN A 16 0.90 51.96 -1.61
CA ASN A 16 -0.01 51.12 -2.39
C ASN A 16 0.74 49.98 -3.10
N GLU A 17 1.93 50.27 -3.63
CA GLU A 17 2.79 49.26 -4.25
C GLU A 17 3.26 48.23 -3.21
N LEU A 18 3.69 48.69 -2.04
CA LEU A 18 4.08 47.83 -0.92
C LEU A 18 2.94 46.90 -0.51
N ALA A 19 1.74 47.45 -0.26
CA ALA A 19 0.56 46.66 0.10
C ALA A 19 0.21 45.62 -0.98
N THR A 20 0.37 45.97 -2.25
CA THR A 20 0.13 45.04 -3.38
C THR A 20 1.16 43.91 -3.40
N LEU A 21 2.44 44.23 -3.17
CA LEU A 21 3.52 43.25 -3.10
C LEU A 21 3.36 42.31 -1.90
N GLU A 22 3.02 42.86 -0.73
CA GLU A 22 2.72 42.07 0.48
C GLU A 22 1.55 41.11 0.24
N SER A 23 0.45 41.59 -0.35
CA SER A 23 -0.70 40.75 -0.70
C SER A 23 -0.33 39.64 -1.70
N ARG A 24 0.52 39.93 -2.69
CA ARG A 24 0.99 38.92 -3.64
C ARG A 24 1.91 37.90 -2.97
N GLN A 25 2.78 38.35 -2.07
CA GLN A 25 3.67 37.47 -1.32
C GLN A 25 2.86 36.53 -0.41
N GLU A 26 1.85 37.04 0.28
CA GLU A 26 1.01 36.22 1.17
C GLU A 26 0.23 35.17 0.39
N ARG A 27 -0.33 35.53 -0.77
CA ARG A 27 -0.97 34.56 -1.66
C ARG A 27 -0.01 33.48 -2.15
N ALA A 28 1.20 33.86 -2.56
CA ALA A 28 2.21 32.90 -3.00
C ALA A 28 2.65 31.96 -1.86
N LYS A 29 2.80 32.48 -0.63
CA LYS A 29 3.10 31.66 0.56
C LYS A 29 1.97 30.69 0.88
N ALA A 30 0.72 31.15 0.84
CA ALA A 30 -0.44 30.30 1.09
C ALA A 30 -0.55 29.17 0.05
N GLU A 31 -0.26 29.47 -1.20
CA GLU A 31 -0.24 28.46 -2.27
C GLU A 31 0.91 27.47 -2.11
N ALA A 32 2.12 27.96 -1.80
CA ALA A 32 3.27 27.10 -1.51
C ALA A 32 2.98 26.13 -0.36
N LEU A 33 2.44 26.64 0.76
CA LEU A 33 2.08 25.83 1.91
C LEU A 33 1.02 24.78 1.57
N ARG A 34 0.03 25.13 0.74
CA ARG A 34 -0.98 24.18 0.25
C ARG A 34 -0.32 23.04 -0.54
N TRP A 35 0.59 23.35 -1.47
CA TRP A 35 1.27 22.34 -2.26
C TRP A 35 2.22 21.49 -1.41
N GLU A 36 2.93 22.08 -0.46
CA GLU A 36 3.76 21.34 0.50
C GLU A 36 2.93 20.35 1.33
N GLY A 37 1.75 20.77 1.79
CA GLY A 37 0.81 19.89 2.49
C GLY A 37 0.34 18.73 1.61
N LEU A 38 0.01 19.00 0.35
CA LEU A 38 -0.41 17.95 -0.59
C LEU A 38 0.74 16.96 -0.89
N VAL A 39 1.94 17.46 -1.15
CA VAL A 39 3.13 16.64 -1.39
C VAL A 39 3.44 15.77 -0.17
N THR A 40 3.33 16.32 1.04
CA THR A 40 3.52 15.57 2.29
C THR A 40 2.51 14.44 2.40
N LYS A 41 1.23 14.70 2.08
CA LYS A 41 0.19 13.66 2.08
C LYS A 41 0.46 12.56 1.04
N ILE A 42 0.87 12.94 -0.17
CA ILE A 42 1.24 11.99 -1.23
C ILE A 42 2.42 11.10 -0.77
N LYS A 43 3.46 11.71 -0.18
CA LYS A 43 4.62 10.98 0.34
C LYS A 43 4.23 9.99 1.44
N ALA A 44 3.39 10.41 2.38
CA ALA A 44 2.91 9.54 3.45
C ALA A 44 2.14 8.34 2.90
N THR A 45 1.14 8.58 2.05
CA THR A 45 0.36 7.50 1.43
C THR A 45 1.21 6.58 0.56
N SER A 46 2.18 7.13 -0.19
CA SER A 46 3.10 6.33 -1.00
C SER A 46 3.99 5.43 -0.13
N ALA A 47 4.48 5.94 1.01
CA ALA A 47 5.26 5.16 1.96
C ALA A 47 4.45 4.00 2.55
N ASP A 48 3.20 4.26 2.97
CA ASP A 48 2.30 3.24 3.52
C ASP A 48 2.01 2.14 2.49
N LYS A 49 1.70 2.53 1.25
CA LYS A 49 1.40 1.57 0.17
C LYS A 49 2.63 0.77 -0.24
N ASN A 50 3.80 1.40 -0.23
CA ASN A 50 5.06 0.69 -0.50
C ASN A 50 5.37 -0.33 0.60
N LEU A 51 5.13 0.01 1.87
CA LEU A 51 5.29 -0.90 2.99
C LEU A 51 4.34 -2.10 2.87
N GLU A 52 3.05 -1.87 2.61
CA GLU A 52 2.06 -2.92 2.36
C GLU A 52 2.53 -3.86 1.23
N LEU A 53 3.00 -3.29 0.11
CA LEU A 53 3.49 -4.06 -1.03
C LEU A 53 4.69 -4.94 -0.65
N ILE A 54 5.67 -4.39 0.08
CA ILE A 54 6.85 -5.13 0.56
C ILE A 54 6.43 -6.29 1.47
N GLN A 55 5.50 -6.04 2.39
CA GLN A 55 4.99 -7.06 3.31
C GLN A 55 4.26 -8.20 2.58
N ILE A 56 3.43 -7.86 1.57
CA ILE A 56 2.74 -8.85 0.74
C ILE A 56 3.75 -9.69 -0.05
N LYS A 57 4.72 -9.06 -0.71
CA LYS A 57 5.76 -9.76 -1.48
C LYS A 57 6.57 -10.71 -0.59
N SER A 58 6.98 -10.25 0.59
CA SER A 58 7.70 -11.07 1.58
C SER A 58 6.85 -12.24 2.07
N SER A 59 5.56 -12.01 2.31
CA SER A 59 4.63 -13.06 2.74
C SER A 59 4.44 -14.12 1.65
N CYS A 60 4.30 -13.72 0.39
CA CYS A 60 4.19 -14.64 -0.75
C CYS A 60 5.43 -15.53 -0.84
N TRP A 61 6.62 -14.93 -0.77
CA TRP A 61 7.88 -15.67 -0.76
C TRP A 61 7.94 -16.68 0.37
N ASN A 62 7.65 -16.25 1.60
CA ASN A 62 7.67 -17.12 2.77
C ASN A 62 6.70 -18.30 2.64
N ILE A 63 5.47 -18.06 2.18
CA ILE A 63 4.49 -19.14 1.99
C ILE A 63 4.96 -20.12 0.92
N TYR A 64 5.48 -19.61 -0.21
CA TYR A 64 6.01 -20.46 -1.29
C TYR A 64 7.18 -21.33 -0.80
N GLN A 65 8.17 -20.76 -0.10
CA GLN A 65 9.26 -21.53 0.48
C GLN A 65 8.78 -22.64 1.43
N GLN A 66 7.78 -22.34 2.27
CA GLN A 66 7.20 -23.33 3.17
C GLN A 66 6.46 -24.45 2.41
N ILE A 67 5.82 -24.13 1.29
CA ILE A 67 5.20 -25.14 0.41
C ILE A 67 6.28 -26.05 -0.18
N CYS A 68 7.35 -25.49 -0.76
CA CYS A 68 8.46 -26.27 -1.31
C CYS A 68 9.06 -27.20 -0.26
N LYS A 69 9.35 -26.67 0.95
CA LYS A 69 9.85 -27.44 2.08
C LYS A 69 8.94 -28.60 2.46
N ARG A 70 7.62 -28.36 2.57
CA ARG A 70 6.63 -29.40 2.94
C ARG A 70 6.47 -30.47 1.87
N LYS A 71 6.62 -30.09 0.60
CA LYS A 71 6.53 -31.02 -0.54
C LYS A 71 7.86 -31.73 -0.85
N GLY A 72 8.96 -31.34 -0.18
CA GLY A 72 10.30 -31.83 -0.52
C GLY A 72 10.76 -31.40 -1.91
N ALA A 73 10.17 -30.33 -2.46
CA ALA A 73 10.51 -29.79 -3.77
C ALA A 73 11.61 -28.73 -3.64
N PRO A 74 12.50 -28.60 -4.64
CA PRO A 74 13.42 -27.47 -4.70
C PRO A 74 12.66 -26.15 -4.84
N ILE A 75 13.31 -25.05 -4.47
CA ILE A 75 12.84 -23.70 -4.73
C ILE A 75 13.29 -23.36 -6.17
N ASP A 76 12.34 -23.31 -7.09
CA ASP A 76 12.55 -23.11 -8.53
C ASP A 76 12.04 -21.76 -9.06
N VAL A 77 11.20 -21.06 -8.28
CA VAL A 77 10.71 -19.72 -8.58
C VAL A 77 11.56 -18.67 -7.86
N ASP A 78 11.92 -17.60 -8.55
CA ASP A 78 12.70 -16.50 -7.98
C ASP A 78 11.91 -15.71 -6.92
N LYS A 79 12.63 -15.09 -5.99
CA LYS A 79 12.04 -14.28 -4.90
C LYS A 79 11.23 -13.09 -5.40
N TYR A 80 11.59 -12.50 -6.54
CA TYR A 80 10.91 -11.35 -7.12
C TYR A 80 9.82 -11.73 -8.11
N ASP A 81 9.72 -13.01 -8.49
CA ASP A 81 8.67 -13.55 -9.35
C ASP A 81 7.41 -13.91 -8.53
N ILE A 82 6.69 -12.88 -8.11
CA ILE A 82 5.52 -13.00 -7.23
C ILE A 82 4.36 -13.73 -7.93
N GLU A 83 4.21 -13.54 -9.24
CA GLU A 83 3.12 -14.15 -10.01
C GLU A 83 3.24 -15.66 -10.01
N ASN A 84 4.42 -16.20 -10.33
CA ASN A 84 4.62 -17.64 -10.29
C ASN A 84 4.54 -18.18 -8.85
N GLN A 85 5.08 -17.49 -7.85
CA GLN A 85 4.90 -17.88 -6.44
C GLN A 85 3.40 -18.06 -6.09
N LEU A 86 2.56 -17.10 -6.50
CA LEU A 86 1.11 -17.14 -6.27
C LEU A 86 0.43 -18.30 -7.02
N VAL A 87 0.88 -18.65 -8.22
CA VAL A 87 0.39 -19.83 -8.95
C VAL A 87 0.64 -21.12 -8.15
N HIS A 88 1.85 -21.30 -7.61
CA HIS A 88 2.18 -22.46 -6.77
C HIS A 88 1.37 -22.48 -5.46
N ILE A 89 1.19 -21.32 -4.82
CA ILE A 89 0.38 -21.17 -3.61
C ILE A 89 -1.07 -21.57 -3.89
N LYS A 90 -1.68 -21.02 -4.94
CA LYS A 90 -3.06 -21.32 -5.34
C LYS A 90 -3.25 -22.80 -5.62
N SER A 91 -2.37 -23.39 -6.41
CA SER A 91 -2.42 -24.83 -6.75
C SER A 91 -2.36 -25.71 -5.50
N THR A 92 -1.47 -25.37 -4.56
CA THR A 92 -1.33 -26.11 -3.30
C THR A 92 -2.56 -25.95 -2.40
N ILE A 93 -3.15 -24.76 -2.32
CA ILE A 93 -4.41 -24.55 -1.58
C ILE A 93 -5.54 -25.42 -2.15
N ILE A 94 -5.66 -25.49 -3.48
CA ILE A 94 -6.68 -26.32 -4.15
C ILE A 94 -6.44 -27.80 -3.85
N GLU A 95 -5.20 -28.26 -3.93
CA GLU A 95 -4.81 -29.63 -3.61
C GLU A 95 -5.15 -30.00 -2.17
N LEU A 96 -4.73 -29.18 -1.20
CA LEU A 96 -5.00 -29.42 0.22
C LEU A 96 -6.51 -29.42 0.52
N LYS A 97 -7.29 -28.55 -0.11
CA LYS A 97 -8.76 -28.56 0.01
C LYS A 97 -9.36 -29.87 -0.49
N ARG A 98 -8.86 -30.42 -1.60
CA ARG A 98 -9.29 -31.73 -2.12
C ARG A 98 -8.94 -32.86 -1.16
N ILE A 99 -7.70 -32.89 -0.67
CA ILE A 99 -7.23 -33.90 0.30
C ILE A 99 -8.09 -33.86 1.57
N ALA A 100 -8.31 -32.69 2.14
CA ALA A 100 -9.13 -32.51 3.35
C ALA A 100 -10.57 -33.01 3.14
N LYS A 101 -11.18 -32.72 1.98
CA LYS A 101 -12.53 -33.19 1.64
C LYS A 101 -12.59 -34.72 1.55
N LEU A 102 -11.58 -35.35 0.94
CA LEU A 102 -11.49 -36.81 0.83
C LEU A 102 -11.26 -37.47 2.19
N ALA A 103 -10.34 -36.95 2.99
CA ALA A 103 -10.07 -37.42 4.35
C ALA A 103 -11.33 -37.37 5.23
N LYS A 104 -12.07 -36.25 5.19
CA LYS A 104 -13.35 -36.11 5.91
C LYS A 104 -14.38 -37.16 5.47
N LYS A 105 -14.51 -37.40 4.16
CA LYS A 105 -15.44 -38.42 3.63
C LYS A 105 -15.08 -39.83 4.10
N ARG A 106 -13.78 -40.18 4.08
CA ARG A 106 -13.30 -41.48 4.55
C ARG A 106 -13.56 -41.68 6.03
N ALA A 107 -13.25 -40.68 6.86
CA ALA A 107 -13.51 -40.73 8.30
C ALA A 107 -15.00 -40.95 8.63
N ILE A 108 -15.92 -40.31 7.90
CA ILE A 108 -17.37 -40.52 8.06
C ILE A 108 -17.79 -41.94 7.66
N LYS A 109 -17.23 -42.49 6.58
CA LYS A 109 -17.54 -43.85 6.16
C LYS A 109 -17.05 -44.86 7.20
N GLU A 110 -15.80 -44.75 7.64
CA GLU A 110 -15.22 -45.65 8.65
C GLU A 110 -15.95 -45.62 9.99
N THR A 111 -16.52 -44.48 10.39
CA THR A 111 -17.35 -44.38 11.60
C THR A 111 -18.71 -45.06 11.42
N LYS A 112 -19.32 -44.95 10.23
CA LYS A 112 -20.56 -45.67 9.91
C LYS A 112 -20.36 -47.18 9.88
N ASP A 113 -19.31 -47.65 9.20
CA ASP A 113 -18.99 -49.08 9.07
C ASP A 113 -18.69 -49.69 10.46
N ARG A 114 -17.96 -48.98 11.34
CA ARG A 114 -17.73 -49.41 12.73
C ARG A 114 -18.99 -49.49 13.58
N ASN A 115 -19.98 -48.62 13.36
CA ASN A 115 -21.23 -48.63 14.11
C ASN A 115 -22.20 -49.71 13.61
N GLN A 116 -22.11 -50.11 12.34
CA GLN A 116 -22.87 -51.24 11.80
C GLN A 116 -22.34 -52.58 12.31
N ASN A 117 -21.02 -52.76 12.42
CA ASN A 117 -20.43 -54.00 12.95
C ASN A 117 -20.60 -54.19 14.48
N LYS A 118 -21.13 -53.18 15.19
CA LYS A 118 -21.43 -53.24 16.63
C LYS A 118 -22.90 -53.48 16.95
N LYS A 119 -23.77 -53.53 15.93
CA LYS A 119 -25.19 -53.88 16.04
C LYS A 119 -25.40 -55.30 15.56
#